data_AF-M0EA29-F1
#
_entry.id   AF-M0EA29-F1
#
_cell.length_a   1.000
_cell.length_b   1.000
_cell.length_c   1.000
_cell.angle_alpha   90.00
_cell.angle_beta   90.00
_cell.angle_gamma   90.00
#
_symmetry.space_group_name_H-M   'P 1'
#
loop_
_entity.id
_entity.type
_entity.pdbx_description
1 polymer ?
#
loop_
_entity_poly.entity_id
_entity_poly.type
_entity_poly.pdbx_seq_one_letter_code
_entity_poly.pdbx_strand_id
1 'polypeptide(L)'
;MEWHGRLDDRADMLRRQAVRIPLPDTEAERDLHENMARIADAGERKGRLLDDPDVPLTEVYEDELDEMRRSFEYRLQQVAGEEYYDVAIAYLDGERDDWIGALAAYYLECCYRLQERYTVDEQVFFLLILRYPDCFTVNLSFLSGEISGDAVRYESSALADADLTERGQEQYYADSQYSQHEAAEYLRERVGCIREAFPDPDATSAERRQYGGFIHLTGRQGPTFAELLDSWAPDPDRFDEPATTPGIVPEGPEAERAKRTLLTDAEVLI
;
A
#
# COMPACT_ATOMS: atom_id res chain seq x y z
N MET A 1 -22.97 -10.42 -2.04
CA MET A 1 -22.92 -11.82 -1.56
C MET A 1 -22.45 -12.78 -2.65
N GLU A 2 -22.85 -12.64 -3.93
CA GLU A 2 -22.34 -13.48 -5.05
C GLU A 2 -20.88 -13.21 -5.46
N TRP A 3 -20.32 -12.04 -5.12
CA TRP A 3 -18.95 -11.67 -5.50
C TRP A 3 -17.85 -12.26 -4.61
N HIS A 4 -18.08 -12.40 -3.30
CA HIS A 4 -17.07 -12.93 -2.37
C HIS A 4 -16.73 -14.40 -2.72
N GLY A 5 -17.74 -15.23 -2.99
CA GLY A 5 -17.51 -16.60 -3.43
C GLY A 5 -16.95 -16.74 -4.86
N ARG A 6 -16.97 -15.68 -5.68
CA ARG A 6 -16.36 -15.68 -7.02
C ARG A 6 -14.91 -15.17 -6.98
N LEU A 7 -14.57 -14.27 -6.06
CA LEU A 7 -13.18 -13.87 -5.79
C LEU A 7 -12.37 -15.04 -5.20
N ASP A 8 -12.91 -15.74 -4.18
CA ASP A 8 -12.26 -16.89 -3.55
C ASP A 8 -11.92 -18.04 -4.54
N ASP A 9 -12.75 -18.22 -5.57
CA ASP A 9 -12.60 -19.31 -6.56
C ASP A 9 -11.87 -18.88 -7.86
N ARG A 10 -11.69 -17.58 -8.14
CA ARG A 10 -11.18 -17.11 -9.47
C ARG A 10 -10.24 -15.90 -9.47
N ALA A 11 -10.12 -15.12 -8.41
CA ALA A 11 -9.29 -13.91 -8.41
C ALA A 11 -8.05 -14.11 -7.54
N ASP A 12 -7.03 -14.69 -8.16
CA ASP A 12 -5.66 -14.74 -7.63
C ASP A 12 -4.85 -13.55 -8.20
N MET A 13 -5.51 -12.40 -8.52
CA MET A 13 -4.87 -11.29 -9.26
C MET A 13 -3.84 -10.55 -8.41
N LEU A 14 -3.94 -10.62 -7.08
CA LEU A 14 -2.91 -10.08 -6.18
C LEU A 14 -1.76 -11.08 -5.93
N ARG A 15 -1.93 -12.34 -6.31
CA ARG A 15 -0.99 -13.40 -5.96
C ARG A 15 0.23 -13.37 -6.87
N ARG A 16 1.33 -12.85 -6.31
CA ARG A 16 2.64 -12.77 -7.00
C ARG A 16 2.57 -11.98 -8.32
N GLN A 17 1.73 -10.95 -8.32
CA GLN A 17 1.52 -10.08 -9.47
C GLN A 17 1.78 -8.63 -9.10
N ALA A 18 2.15 -7.84 -10.09
CA ALA A 18 2.33 -6.41 -10.00
C ALA A 18 1.73 -5.74 -11.24
N VAL A 19 1.32 -4.50 -11.09
CA VAL A 19 0.90 -3.65 -12.19
C VAL A 19 2.14 -2.94 -12.74
N ARG A 20 2.40 -3.03 -14.05
CA ARG A 20 3.41 -2.21 -14.76
C ARG A 20 2.69 -1.11 -15.54
N ILE A 21 3.09 0.15 -15.33
CA ILE A 21 2.49 1.32 -16.00
C ILE A 21 3.59 2.06 -16.78
N PRO A 22 3.43 2.27 -18.10
CA PRO A 22 4.33 3.07 -18.92
C PRO A 22 4.45 4.52 -18.47
N LEU A 23 5.62 5.11 -18.71
CA LEU A 23 5.93 6.54 -18.62
C LEU A 23 6.40 7.04 -19.99
N PRO A 24 5.49 7.17 -20.98
CA PRO A 24 5.85 7.46 -22.36
C PRO A 24 6.41 8.87 -22.58
N ASP A 25 6.08 9.80 -21.68
CA ASP A 25 6.43 11.21 -21.78
C ASP A 25 6.49 11.89 -20.41
N THR A 26 6.88 13.17 -20.41
CA THR A 26 6.98 13.98 -19.20
C THR A 26 5.63 14.25 -18.53
N GLU A 27 4.52 14.19 -19.25
CA GLU A 27 3.18 14.36 -18.65
C GLU A 27 2.84 13.16 -17.77
N ALA A 28 3.07 11.94 -18.27
CA ALA A 28 2.94 10.72 -17.46
C ALA A 28 3.89 10.71 -16.25
N GLU A 29 5.09 11.28 -16.39
CA GLU A 29 6.00 11.45 -15.25
C GLU A 29 5.48 12.45 -14.21
N ARG A 30 4.81 13.53 -14.63
CA ARG A 30 4.17 14.49 -13.71
C ARG A 30 3.01 13.84 -12.97
N ASP A 31 2.16 13.09 -13.68
CA ASP A 31 1.06 12.36 -13.06
C ASP A 31 1.55 11.37 -11.98
N LEU A 32 2.65 10.66 -12.27
CA LEU A 32 3.30 9.80 -11.29
C LEU A 32 3.82 10.62 -10.09
N HIS A 33 4.55 11.70 -10.33
CA HIS A 33 5.06 12.56 -9.26
C HIS A 33 3.93 13.09 -8.36
N GLU A 34 2.85 13.62 -8.95
CA GLU A 34 1.69 14.12 -8.22
C GLU A 34 1.02 13.03 -7.38
N ASN A 35 0.88 11.82 -7.94
CA ASN A 35 0.32 10.70 -7.20
C ASN A 35 1.21 10.31 -6.00
N MET A 36 2.53 10.24 -6.20
CA MET A 36 3.48 9.92 -5.13
C MET A 36 3.55 11.03 -4.07
N ALA A 37 3.41 12.29 -4.46
CA ALA A 37 3.29 13.41 -3.54
C ALA A 37 2.03 13.30 -2.66
N ARG A 38 0.88 12.89 -3.23
CA ARG A 38 -0.35 12.64 -2.45
C ARG A 38 -0.17 11.52 -1.42
N ILE A 39 0.51 10.43 -1.79
CA ILE A 39 0.83 9.34 -0.84
C ILE A 39 1.73 9.86 0.29
N ALA A 40 2.74 10.67 -0.03
CA ALA A 40 3.60 11.28 0.97
C ALA A 40 2.81 12.23 1.90
N ASP A 41 1.95 13.09 1.34
CA ASP A 41 1.10 14.00 2.12
C ASP A 41 0.15 13.24 3.07
N ALA A 42 -0.38 12.09 2.62
CA ALA A 42 -1.19 11.21 3.45
C ALA A 42 -0.37 10.63 4.62
N GLY A 43 0.87 10.20 4.38
CA GLY A 43 1.79 9.76 5.44
C GLY A 43 2.12 10.86 6.46
N GLU A 44 2.36 12.09 6.02
CA GLU A 44 2.56 13.24 6.92
C GLU A 44 1.31 13.58 7.73
N ARG A 45 0.13 13.45 7.11
CA ARG A 45 -1.14 13.64 7.80
C ARG A 45 -1.36 12.56 8.86
N LYS A 46 -1.13 11.29 8.54
CA LYS A 46 -1.18 10.17 9.49
C LYS A 46 -0.25 10.43 10.69
N GLY A 47 1.00 10.83 10.43
CA GLY A 47 1.94 11.20 11.50
C GLY A 47 1.41 12.32 12.40
N ARG A 48 0.77 13.36 11.84
CA ARG A 48 0.14 14.42 12.66
C ARG A 48 -1.04 13.93 13.51
N LEU A 49 -1.84 13.01 12.98
CA LEU A 49 -2.98 12.43 13.71
C LEU A 49 -2.53 11.48 14.82
N LEU A 50 -1.45 10.72 14.62
CA LEU A 50 -0.84 9.90 15.67
C LEU A 50 -0.27 10.73 16.82
N ASP A 51 0.17 11.95 16.54
CA ASP A 51 0.76 12.89 17.50
C ASP A 51 -0.32 13.68 18.28
N ASP A 52 -1.60 13.50 17.93
CA ASP A 52 -2.72 14.21 18.56
C ASP A 52 -3.40 13.32 19.62
N PRO A 53 -3.24 13.62 20.93
CA PRO A 53 -3.80 12.79 22.00
C PRO A 53 -5.33 12.80 22.06
N ASP A 54 -5.98 13.77 21.39
CA ASP A 54 -7.43 13.87 21.33
C ASP A 54 -8.02 13.05 20.17
N VAL A 55 -7.18 12.48 19.29
CA VAL A 55 -7.60 11.62 18.16
C VAL A 55 -7.40 10.14 18.53
N PRO A 56 -8.46 9.33 18.60
CA PRO A 56 -8.32 7.90 18.83
C PRO A 56 -7.56 7.21 17.70
N LEU A 57 -6.68 6.26 18.03
CA LEU A 57 -5.89 5.54 17.01
C LEU A 57 -6.77 4.81 15.96
N THR A 58 -7.97 4.39 16.35
CA THR A 58 -8.95 3.81 15.42
C THR A 58 -9.36 4.79 14.32
N GLU A 59 -9.55 6.07 14.65
CA GLU A 59 -9.89 7.12 13.67
C GLU A 59 -8.71 7.42 12.73
N VAL A 60 -7.48 7.41 13.25
CA VAL A 60 -6.26 7.56 12.42
C VAL A 60 -6.18 6.47 11.34
N TYR A 61 -6.51 5.25 11.73
CA TYR A 61 -6.46 4.10 10.83
C TYR A 61 -7.63 4.07 9.85
N GLU A 62 -8.84 4.40 10.29
CA GLU A 62 -10.01 4.59 9.41
C GLU A 62 -9.72 5.63 8.33
N ASP A 63 -9.08 6.73 8.71
CA ASP A 63 -8.71 7.81 7.81
C ASP A 63 -7.69 7.39 6.73
N GLU A 64 -6.65 6.64 7.11
CA GLU A 64 -5.69 6.07 6.15
C GLU A 64 -6.38 5.15 5.13
N LEU A 65 -7.24 4.26 5.61
CA LEU A 65 -7.98 3.32 4.76
C LEU A 65 -8.90 4.04 3.78
N ASP A 66 -9.59 5.07 4.24
CA ASP A 66 -10.49 5.89 3.42
C ASP A 66 -9.74 6.58 2.28
N GLU A 67 -8.56 7.15 2.56
CA GLU A 67 -7.69 7.75 1.54
C GLU A 67 -7.19 6.72 0.52
N MET A 68 -6.71 5.56 0.99
CA MET A 68 -6.28 4.46 0.10
C MET A 68 -7.42 3.98 -0.80
N ARG A 69 -8.63 3.82 -0.25
CA ARG A 69 -9.81 3.42 -1.00
C ARG A 69 -10.17 4.43 -2.07
N ARG A 70 -10.20 5.72 -1.73
CA ARG A 70 -10.48 6.81 -2.69
C ARG A 70 -9.45 6.81 -3.83
N SER A 71 -8.18 6.55 -3.52
CA SER A 71 -7.11 6.44 -4.52
C SER A 71 -7.34 5.29 -5.51
N PHE A 72 -7.71 4.10 -5.02
CA PHE A 72 -8.03 2.96 -5.89
C PHE A 72 -9.31 3.16 -6.71
N GLU A 73 -10.36 3.72 -6.11
CA GLU A 73 -11.60 4.06 -6.84
C GLU A 73 -11.35 5.09 -7.94
N TYR A 74 -10.56 6.14 -7.64
CA TYR A 74 -10.14 7.11 -8.65
C TYR A 74 -9.37 6.43 -9.78
N ARG A 75 -8.42 5.54 -9.46
CA ARG A 75 -7.65 4.81 -10.47
C ARG A 75 -8.52 3.89 -11.33
N LEU A 76 -9.48 3.19 -10.73
CA LEU A 76 -10.46 2.36 -11.43
C LEU A 76 -11.27 3.18 -12.43
N GLN A 77 -11.77 4.35 -12.01
CA GLN A 77 -12.53 5.25 -12.89
C GLN A 77 -11.68 5.77 -14.05
N GLN A 78 -10.40 6.09 -13.81
CA GLN A 78 -9.49 6.51 -14.87
C GLN A 78 -9.19 5.40 -15.89
N VAL A 79 -9.10 4.14 -15.44
CA VAL A 79 -8.76 3.00 -16.29
C VAL A 79 -9.97 2.47 -17.07
N ALA A 80 -11.10 2.28 -16.39
CA ALA A 80 -12.25 1.54 -16.91
C ALA A 80 -13.56 2.35 -16.97
N GLY A 81 -13.54 3.63 -16.55
CA GLY A 81 -14.73 4.49 -16.49
C GLY A 81 -15.64 4.18 -15.31
N GLU A 82 -16.83 4.78 -15.28
CA GLU A 82 -17.83 4.59 -14.21
C GLU A 82 -18.35 3.15 -14.11
N GLU A 83 -18.30 2.40 -15.22
CA GLU A 83 -18.72 0.99 -15.32
C GLU A 83 -17.57 0.01 -14.99
N TYR A 84 -16.56 0.43 -14.22
CA TYR A 84 -15.37 -0.37 -13.92
C TYR A 84 -15.70 -1.76 -13.32
N TYR A 85 -16.83 -1.87 -12.62
CA TYR A 85 -17.29 -3.13 -12.04
C TYR A 85 -17.69 -4.16 -13.12
N ASP A 86 -18.45 -3.73 -14.12
CA ASP A 86 -18.87 -4.59 -15.23
C ASP A 86 -17.68 -4.99 -16.10
N VAL A 87 -16.73 -4.06 -16.28
CA VAL A 87 -15.46 -4.32 -16.97
C VAL A 87 -14.63 -5.39 -16.26
N ALA A 88 -14.52 -5.30 -14.92
CA ALA A 88 -13.83 -6.31 -14.12
C ALA A 88 -14.54 -7.68 -14.17
N ILE A 89 -15.88 -7.69 -14.09
CA ILE A 89 -16.66 -8.93 -14.21
C ILE A 89 -16.47 -9.60 -15.56
N ALA A 90 -16.58 -8.84 -16.65
CA ALA A 90 -16.39 -9.40 -17.99
C ALA A 90 -15.01 -10.05 -18.13
N TYR A 91 -13.97 -9.47 -17.51
CA TYR A 91 -12.63 -10.06 -17.49
C TYR A 91 -12.58 -11.37 -16.69
N LEU A 92 -13.11 -11.39 -15.46
CA LEU A 92 -13.13 -12.58 -14.59
C LEU A 92 -13.99 -13.73 -15.15
N ASP A 93 -15.01 -13.40 -15.93
CA ASP A 93 -15.86 -14.38 -16.62
C ASP A 93 -15.28 -14.84 -17.97
N GLY A 94 -14.13 -14.29 -18.38
CA GLY A 94 -13.46 -14.64 -19.65
C GLY A 94 -14.15 -14.08 -20.89
N GLU A 95 -15.08 -13.14 -20.71
CA GLU A 95 -15.78 -12.42 -21.78
C GLU A 95 -14.92 -11.25 -22.32
N ARG A 96 -13.88 -10.87 -21.57
CA ARG A 96 -12.91 -9.83 -21.91
C ARG A 96 -11.49 -10.30 -21.59
N ASP A 97 -10.53 -9.96 -22.45
CA ASP A 97 -9.11 -10.33 -22.31
C ASP A 97 -8.20 -9.18 -22.77
N ASP A 98 -8.37 -8.01 -22.17
CA ASP A 98 -7.52 -6.85 -22.41
C ASP A 98 -6.96 -6.28 -21.10
N TRP A 99 -5.96 -5.41 -21.23
CA TRP A 99 -5.28 -4.83 -20.06
C TRP A 99 -6.21 -3.97 -19.20
N ILE A 100 -7.26 -3.39 -19.79
CA ILE A 100 -8.25 -2.58 -19.06
C ILE A 100 -9.02 -3.49 -18.10
N GLY A 101 -9.52 -4.63 -18.61
CA GLY A 101 -10.20 -5.64 -17.81
C GLY A 101 -9.30 -6.21 -16.71
N ALA A 102 -8.04 -6.52 -17.04
CA ALA A 102 -7.07 -7.04 -16.08
C ALA A 102 -6.78 -6.05 -14.95
N LEU A 103 -6.57 -4.76 -15.27
CA LEU A 103 -6.35 -3.73 -14.25
C LEU A 103 -7.63 -3.42 -13.45
N ALA A 104 -8.80 -3.43 -14.10
CA ALA A 104 -10.07 -3.26 -13.40
C ALA A 104 -10.28 -4.37 -12.37
N ALA A 105 -10.03 -5.63 -12.74
CA ALA A 105 -10.08 -6.75 -11.80
C ALA A 105 -9.05 -6.61 -10.66
N TYR A 106 -7.80 -6.25 -10.99
CA TYR A 106 -6.74 -6.06 -9.99
C TYR A 106 -7.08 -4.99 -8.95
N TYR A 107 -7.42 -3.77 -9.38
CA TYR A 107 -7.72 -2.69 -8.44
C TYR A 107 -9.04 -2.90 -7.70
N LEU A 108 -10.01 -3.59 -8.31
CA LEU A 108 -11.25 -3.95 -7.63
C LEU A 108 -10.99 -4.98 -6.52
N GLU A 109 -10.14 -5.97 -6.76
CA GLU A 109 -9.67 -6.89 -5.71
C GLU A 109 -8.95 -6.13 -4.58
N CYS A 110 -8.07 -5.16 -4.91
CA CYS A 110 -7.44 -4.29 -3.89
C CYS A 110 -8.48 -3.59 -3.00
N CYS A 111 -9.53 -3.02 -3.59
CA CYS A 111 -10.61 -2.36 -2.84
C CYS A 111 -11.31 -3.33 -1.88
N TYR A 112 -11.60 -4.56 -2.33
CA TYR A 112 -12.25 -5.56 -1.50
C TYR A 112 -11.37 -6.01 -0.33
N ARG A 113 -10.11 -6.35 -0.59
CA ARG A 113 -9.19 -6.77 0.46
C ARG A 113 -8.90 -5.68 1.48
N LEU A 114 -8.85 -4.41 1.02
CA LEU A 114 -8.70 -3.28 1.92
C LEU A 114 -9.91 -3.13 2.86
N GLN A 115 -11.12 -3.43 2.39
CA GLN A 115 -12.32 -3.48 3.23
C GLN A 115 -12.30 -4.66 4.21
N GLU A 116 -11.87 -5.85 3.77
CA GLU A 116 -11.74 -7.03 4.64
C GLU A 116 -10.77 -6.79 5.80
N ARG A 117 -9.64 -6.12 5.52
CA ARG A 117 -8.62 -5.72 6.51
C ARG A 117 -9.19 -4.95 7.71
N TYR A 118 -10.31 -4.24 7.53
CA TYR A 118 -10.99 -3.55 8.64
C TYR A 118 -11.53 -4.53 9.71
N THR A 119 -11.87 -5.74 9.28
CA THR A 119 -12.52 -6.76 10.11
C THR A 119 -11.61 -7.91 10.52
N VAL A 120 -10.50 -8.12 9.81
CA VAL A 120 -9.58 -9.25 10.02
C VAL A 120 -8.33 -8.74 10.75
N ASP A 121 -8.13 -9.24 11.97
CA ASP A 121 -6.87 -9.10 12.70
C ASP A 121 -5.78 -9.90 11.98
N GLU A 122 -4.50 -9.52 12.14
CA GLU A 122 -3.34 -10.30 11.65
C GLU A 122 -3.07 -10.26 10.13
N GLN A 123 -3.62 -9.27 9.41
CA GLN A 123 -3.24 -9.01 8.01
C GLN A 123 -2.21 -7.88 7.88
N VAL A 124 -1.17 -8.15 7.10
CA VAL A 124 -0.16 -7.18 6.67
C VAL A 124 -0.51 -6.67 5.27
N PHE A 125 -0.73 -5.38 5.17
CA PHE A 125 -0.76 -4.66 3.90
C PHE A 125 0.67 -4.45 3.41
N PHE A 126 0.95 -4.90 2.19
CA PHE A 126 2.24 -4.76 1.52
C PHE A 126 2.07 -3.91 0.27
N LEU A 127 2.79 -2.79 0.20
CA LEU A 127 2.89 -1.94 -0.98
C LEU A 127 4.35 -1.71 -1.34
N LEU A 128 4.71 -2.04 -2.58
CA LEU A 128 6.00 -1.77 -3.16
C LEU A 128 5.82 -1.04 -4.49
N ILE A 129 6.29 0.20 -4.56
CA ILE A 129 6.28 0.99 -5.81
C ILE A 129 7.72 1.24 -6.24
N LEU A 130 8.04 0.81 -7.46
CA LEU A 130 9.38 0.91 -8.04
C LEU A 130 9.32 1.63 -9.38
N ARG A 131 10.24 2.57 -9.58
CA ARG A 131 10.41 3.36 -10.79
C ARG A 131 11.55 2.82 -11.63
N TYR A 132 11.32 2.78 -12.94
CA TYR A 132 12.28 2.44 -13.98
C TYR A 132 12.31 3.57 -15.03
N PRO A 133 13.25 3.58 -15.98
CA PRO A 133 13.42 4.70 -16.90
C PRO A 133 12.17 5.05 -17.73
N ASP A 134 11.36 4.05 -18.08
CA ASP A 134 10.24 4.16 -19.00
C ASP A 134 8.91 3.67 -18.40
N CYS A 135 8.90 3.24 -17.14
CA CYS A 135 7.72 2.70 -16.48
C CYS A 135 7.88 2.71 -14.95
N PHE A 136 6.81 2.37 -14.26
CA PHE A 136 6.88 2.01 -12.85
C PHE A 136 6.04 0.77 -12.57
N THR A 137 6.36 0.07 -11.49
CA THR A 137 5.58 -1.07 -11.02
C THR A 137 4.94 -0.77 -9.68
N VAL A 138 3.69 -1.20 -9.50
CA VAL A 138 2.99 -1.21 -8.22
C VAL A 138 2.72 -2.66 -7.87
N ASN A 139 3.33 -3.15 -6.79
CA ASN A 139 3.03 -4.46 -6.22
C ASN A 139 2.30 -4.25 -4.91
N LEU A 140 1.03 -4.60 -4.90
CA LEU A 140 0.18 -4.62 -3.73
C LEU A 140 -0.15 -6.08 -3.39
N SER A 141 0.02 -6.44 -2.12
CA SER A 141 -0.34 -7.76 -1.60
C SER A 141 -0.92 -7.64 -0.20
N PHE A 142 -1.77 -8.60 0.17
CA PHE A 142 -2.22 -8.81 1.55
C PHE A 142 -1.62 -10.13 2.03
N LEU A 143 -0.92 -10.07 3.16
CA LEU A 143 -0.09 -11.16 3.66
C LEU A 143 -0.49 -11.49 5.09
N SER A 144 -0.32 -12.75 5.49
CA SER A 144 -0.26 -13.13 6.90
C SER A 144 1.16 -12.96 7.44
N GLY A 145 1.31 -13.15 8.75
CA GLY A 145 2.60 -13.10 9.43
C GLY A 145 2.85 -11.75 10.10
N GLU A 146 4.10 -11.55 10.52
CA GLU A 146 4.49 -10.38 11.32
C GLU A 146 5.54 -9.55 10.58
N ILE A 147 5.41 -8.21 10.68
CA ILE A 147 6.45 -7.31 10.19
C ILE A 147 7.67 -7.44 11.12
N SER A 148 8.86 -7.46 10.52
CA SER A 148 10.15 -7.61 11.19
C SER A 148 10.39 -6.58 12.32
N GLY A 149 11.47 -6.78 13.07
CA GLY A 149 11.86 -5.89 14.17
C GLY A 149 12.12 -4.43 13.77
N ASP A 150 12.36 -4.16 12.48
CA ASP A 150 12.68 -2.83 11.96
C ASP A 150 11.46 -1.89 11.87
N ALA A 151 10.24 -2.43 12.02
CA ALA A 151 9.01 -1.64 12.05
C ALA A 151 8.83 -0.89 13.38
N VAL A 152 8.31 0.34 13.29
CA VAL A 152 7.82 1.04 14.48
C VAL A 152 6.53 0.38 14.95
N ARG A 153 6.36 0.27 16.27
CA ARG A 153 5.19 -0.34 16.90
C ARG A 153 4.55 0.65 17.84
N TYR A 154 3.23 0.69 17.81
CA TYR A 154 2.42 1.58 18.63
C TYR A 154 1.10 0.92 18.98
N GLU A 155 0.52 1.30 20.11
CA GLU A 155 -0.64 0.59 20.67
C GLU A 155 -1.89 1.45 20.72
N SER A 156 -3.06 0.81 20.61
CA SER A 156 -4.36 1.44 20.84
C SER A 156 -4.88 1.11 22.23
N SER A 157 -4.98 2.12 23.10
CA SER A 157 -5.66 1.99 24.38
C SER A 157 -7.15 1.64 24.25
N ALA A 158 -7.77 1.96 23.11
CA ALA A 158 -9.17 1.61 22.84
C ALA A 158 -9.37 0.12 22.53
N LEU A 159 -8.29 -0.58 22.17
CA LEU A 159 -8.28 -2.03 21.91
C LEU A 159 -7.67 -2.82 23.10
N ALA A 160 -7.42 -2.15 24.23
CA ALA A 160 -6.85 -2.76 25.42
C ALA A 160 -7.75 -3.85 26.02
N ASP A 161 -7.13 -4.77 26.77
CA ASP A 161 -7.85 -5.75 27.56
C ASP A 161 -8.74 -5.09 28.63
N ALA A 162 -9.98 -5.53 28.73
CA ALA A 162 -10.98 -4.98 29.63
C ALA A 162 -10.68 -5.26 31.12
N ASP A 163 -9.75 -6.17 31.41
CA ASP A 163 -9.42 -6.63 32.77
C ASP A 163 -8.42 -5.73 33.53
N LEU A 164 -7.99 -4.60 32.94
CA LEU A 164 -7.10 -3.65 33.63
C LEU A 164 -7.82 -2.87 34.73
N THR A 165 -7.17 -2.73 35.90
CA THR A 165 -7.62 -1.79 36.96
C THR A 165 -7.62 -0.35 36.45
N GLU A 166 -8.39 0.56 37.06
CA GLU A 166 -8.42 1.99 36.68
C GLU A 166 -7.01 2.61 36.54
N ARG A 167 -6.14 2.39 37.52
CA ARG A 167 -4.75 2.86 37.46
C ARG A 167 -3.94 2.19 36.33
N GLY A 168 -4.25 0.94 36.02
CA GLY A 168 -3.65 0.21 34.90
C GLY A 168 -4.10 0.77 33.55
N GLN A 169 -5.38 1.15 33.43
CA GLN A 169 -5.92 1.80 32.23
C GLN A 169 -5.29 3.18 32.00
N GLU A 170 -5.13 3.99 33.05
CA GLU A 170 -4.45 5.29 32.96
C GLU A 170 -2.99 5.16 32.51
N GLN A 171 -2.25 4.20 33.08
CA GLN A 171 -0.86 3.94 32.67
C GLN A 171 -0.81 3.43 31.22
N TYR A 172 -1.66 2.48 30.86
CA TYR A 172 -1.70 1.93 29.51
C TYR A 172 -2.05 2.98 28.46
N TYR A 173 -2.97 3.89 28.78
CA TYR A 173 -3.27 5.04 27.93
C TYR A 173 -2.04 5.92 27.74
N ALA A 174 -1.32 6.26 28.81
CA ALA A 174 -0.11 7.08 28.72
C ALA A 174 1.01 6.40 27.90
N ASP A 175 1.21 5.10 28.09
CA ASP A 175 2.19 4.31 27.33
C ASP A 175 1.79 4.20 25.84
N SER A 176 0.49 4.04 25.55
CA SER A 176 -0.05 4.05 24.19
C SER A 176 0.24 5.39 23.51
N GLN A 177 -0.06 6.51 24.17
CA GLN A 177 0.21 7.87 23.67
C GLN A 177 1.69 8.09 23.40
N TYR A 178 2.58 7.61 24.28
CA TYR A 178 4.01 7.69 24.07
C TYR A 178 4.45 6.92 22.81
N SER A 179 3.98 5.67 22.64
CA SER A 179 4.33 4.87 21.46
C SER A 179 3.76 5.45 20.15
N GLN A 180 2.57 6.06 20.19
CA GLN A 180 1.98 6.76 19.04
C GLN A 180 2.79 8.01 18.66
N HIS A 181 3.29 8.76 19.64
CA HIS A 181 4.22 9.87 19.39
C HIS A 181 5.53 9.38 18.73
N GLU A 182 6.13 8.29 19.21
CA GLU A 182 7.33 7.71 18.57
C GLU A 182 7.04 7.27 17.12
N ALA A 183 5.86 6.72 16.85
CA ALA A 183 5.43 6.38 15.49
C ALA A 183 5.22 7.61 14.60
N ALA A 184 4.68 8.70 15.16
CA ALA A 184 4.55 9.98 14.46
C ALA A 184 5.93 10.55 14.06
N GLU A 185 6.90 10.50 14.97
CA GLU A 185 8.28 10.90 14.69
C GLU A 185 8.91 10.03 13.61
N TYR A 186 8.77 8.70 13.71
CA TYR A 186 9.24 7.76 12.70
C TYR A 186 8.71 8.09 11.30
N LEU A 187 7.40 8.33 11.16
CA LEU A 187 6.79 8.67 9.87
C LEU A 187 7.30 10.01 9.35
N ARG A 188 7.43 11.01 10.22
CA ARG A 188 7.95 12.34 9.87
C ARG A 188 9.36 12.28 9.29
N GLU A 189 10.20 11.38 9.80
CA GLU A 189 11.55 11.14 9.29
C GLU A 189 11.58 10.36 7.98
N ARG A 190 10.66 9.41 7.78
CA ARG A 190 10.72 8.45 6.67
C ARG A 190 9.93 8.85 5.44
N VAL A 191 8.83 9.59 5.57
CA VAL A 191 7.95 9.94 4.44
C VAL A 191 8.67 10.70 3.32
N GLY A 192 9.74 11.42 3.64
CA GLY A 192 10.61 12.08 2.65
C GLY A 192 11.13 11.13 1.57
N CYS A 193 11.32 9.84 1.88
CA CYS A 193 11.84 8.86 0.92
C CYS A 193 10.96 8.71 -0.33
N ILE A 194 9.64 8.89 -0.20
CA ILE A 194 8.70 8.81 -1.33
C ILE A 194 8.98 9.93 -2.33
N ARG A 195 9.15 11.17 -1.84
CA ARG A 195 9.42 12.32 -2.70
C ARG A 195 10.82 12.27 -3.31
N GLU A 196 11.79 11.72 -2.58
CA GLU A 196 13.15 11.47 -3.09
C GLU A 196 13.17 10.40 -4.19
N ALA A 197 12.39 9.33 -4.03
CA ALA A 197 12.26 8.26 -5.02
C ALA A 197 11.50 8.69 -6.30
N PHE A 198 10.61 9.67 -6.19
CA PHE A 198 9.77 10.15 -7.29
C PHE A 198 9.84 11.69 -7.40
N PRO A 199 11.01 12.24 -7.76
CA PRO A 199 11.24 13.68 -7.77
C PRO A 199 10.47 14.36 -8.90
N ASP A 200 10.24 15.68 -8.76
CA ASP A 200 9.57 16.50 -9.76
C ASP A 200 10.33 16.44 -11.11
N PRO A 201 9.68 15.97 -12.20
CA PRO A 201 10.32 15.83 -13.50
C PRO A 201 10.67 17.17 -14.17
N ASP A 202 10.05 18.28 -13.76
CA ASP A 202 10.35 19.63 -14.25
C ASP A 202 11.57 20.25 -13.53
N ALA A 203 11.84 19.82 -12.30
CA ALA A 203 12.97 20.31 -11.49
C ALA A 203 14.21 19.39 -11.55
N THR A 204 14.04 18.11 -11.90
CA THR A 204 15.09 17.08 -11.84
C THR A 204 15.38 16.54 -13.23
N SER A 205 16.65 16.36 -13.61
CA SER A 205 17.01 15.81 -14.93
C SER A 205 16.66 14.33 -15.08
N ALA A 206 16.41 13.89 -16.31
CA ALA A 206 15.99 12.51 -16.60
C ALA A 206 16.97 11.47 -16.04
N GLU A 207 18.27 11.72 -16.19
CA GLU A 207 19.37 10.87 -15.70
C GLU A 207 19.33 10.65 -14.18
N ARG A 208 18.83 11.64 -13.42
CA ARG A 208 18.80 11.60 -11.94
C ARG A 208 17.52 10.98 -11.37
N ARG A 209 16.52 10.74 -12.21
CA ARG A 209 15.19 10.24 -11.81
C ARG A 209 14.83 8.93 -12.50
N GLN A 210 15.80 8.20 -13.05
CA GLN A 210 15.55 6.96 -13.78
C GLN A 210 15.08 5.82 -12.87
N TYR A 211 15.60 5.79 -11.65
CA TYR A 211 15.35 4.72 -10.69
C TYR A 211 15.01 5.31 -9.34
N GLY A 212 14.09 4.66 -8.66
CA GLY A 212 13.61 5.04 -7.33
C GLY A 212 12.57 4.04 -6.87
N GLY A 213 12.24 4.08 -5.60
CA GLY A 213 11.17 3.27 -5.08
C GLY A 213 11.07 3.35 -3.58
N PHE A 214 9.92 2.92 -3.07
CA PHE A 214 9.69 2.78 -1.64
C PHE A 214 8.87 1.53 -1.38
N ILE A 215 8.96 1.07 -0.14
CA ILE A 215 8.12 0.02 0.40
C ILE A 215 7.36 0.57 1.61
N HIS A 216 6.09 0.22 1.71
CA HIS A 216 5.23 0.52 2.84
C HIS A 216 4.55 -0.76 3.31
N LEU A 217 4.78 -1.10 4.59
CA LEU A 217 4.14 -2.22 5.27
C LEU A 217 3.34 -1.68 6.44
N THR A 218 2.09 -2.11 6.57
CA THR A 218 1.28 -1.81 7.75
C THR A 218 0.52 -3.05 8.18
N GLY A 219 0.43 -3.29 9.49
CA GLY A 219 -0.23 -4.46 10.06
C GLY A 219 -0.73 -4.20 11.46
N ARG A 220 -1.60 -5.09 11.94
CA ARG A 220 -2.15 -5.05 13.30
C ARG A 220 -2.22 -6.46 13.87
N GLN A 221 -1.88 -6.60 15.15
CA GLN A 221 -2.03 -7.81 15.93
C GLN A 221 -2.63 -7.43 17.29
N GLY A 222 -3.94 -7.65 17.45
CA GLY A 222 -4.67 -7.21 18.64
C GLY A 222 -4.61 -5.67 18.80
N PRO A 223 -4.15 -5.14 19.95
CA PRO A 223 -4.03 -3.71 20.18
C PRO A 223 -2.79 -3.07 19.54
N THR A 224 -1.83 -3.87 19.07
CA THR A 224 -0.54 -3.38 18.57
C THR A 224 -0.56 -3.24 17.06
N PHE A 225 -0.18 -2.07 16.59
CA PHE A 225 0.02 -1.73 15.18
C PHE A 225 1.51 -1.74 14.87
N ALA A 226 1.85 -2.11 13.64
CA ALA A 226 3.21 -2.10 13.14
C ALA A 226 3.25 -1.39 11.79
N GLU A 227 4.28 -0.55 11.61
CA GLU A 227 4.47 0.23 10.39
C GLU A 227 5.93 0.29 9.98
N LEU A 228 6.18 0.10 8.69
CA LEU A 228 7.50 0.23 8.09
C LEU A 228 7.36 1.00 6.79
N LEU A 229 8.13 2.08 6.67
CA LEU A 229 8.24 2.88 5.45
C LEU A 229 9.71 3.12 5.17
N ASP A 230 10.20 2.64 4.02
CA ASP A 230 11.60 2.86 3.65
C ASP A 230 11.80 2.94 2.14
N SER A 231 12.95 3.47 1.74
CA SER A 231 13.42 3.46 0.36
C SER A 231 13.66 2.01 -0.09
N TRP A 232 13.30 1.70 -1.34
CA TRP A 232 13.58 0.39 -1.93
C TRP A 232 14.08 0.52 -3.35
N ALA A 233 15.26 -0.05 -3.62
CA ALA A 233 15.90 0.07 -4.93
C ALA A 233 15.33 -0.96 -5.93
N PRO A 234 14.99 -0.53 -7.15
CA PRO A 234 14.65 -1.42 -8.26
C PRO A 234 15.90 -2.16 -8.77
N ASP A 235 15.68 -3.32 -9.37
CA ASP A 235 16.66 -4.03 -10.20
C ASP A 235 16.69 -3.39 -11.61
N PRO A 236 17.80 -2.75 -12.01
CA PRO A 236 17.90 -2.12 -13.33
C PRO A 236 17.65 -3.07 -14.50
N ASP A 237 17.88 -4.37 -14.30
CA ASP A 237 17.78 -5.41 -15.32
C ASP A 237 16.41 -6.13 -15.30
N ARG A 238 15.42 -5.59 -14.58
CA ARG A 238 14.06 -6.14 -14.45
C ARG A 238 13.34 -6.32 -15.80
N PHE A 239 13.55 -5.39 -16.73
CA PHE A 239 12.81 -5.34 -18.00
C PHE A 239 13.75 -5.13 -19.18
N ASP A 240 13.73 -6.09 -20.12
CA ASP A 240 14.51 -6.02 -21.37
C ASP A 240 13.81 -5.18 -22.45
N GLU A 241 12.49 -5.01 -22.35
CA GLU A 241 11.66 -4.32 -23.34
C GLU A 241 10.85 -3.18 -22.71
N PRO A 242 10.71 -2.06 -23.43
CA PRO A 242 9.97 -0.93 -22.92
C PRO A 242 8.48 -1.22 -22.81
N ALA A 243 7.83 -0.68 -21.79
CA ALA A 243 6.39 -0.83 -21.61
C ALA A 243 5.63 0.14 -22.52
N THR A 244 4.77 -0.39 -23.39
CA THR A 244 3.94 0.41 -24.31
C THR A 244 2.49 0.55 -23.85
N THR A 245 1.99 -0.40 -23.08
CA THR A 245 0.66 -0.37 -22.46
C THR A 245 0.75 -0.78 -20.99
N PRO A 246 -0.16 -0.31 -20.13
CA PRO A 246 -0.30 -0.86 -18.80
C PRO A 246 -0.59 -2.36 -18.85
N GLY A 247 -0.22 -3.08 -17.80
CA GLY A 247 -0.51 -4.50 -17.72
C GLY A 247 -0.12 -5.14 -16.41
N ILE A 248 -0.58 -6.37 -16.22
CA ILE A 248 -0.17 -7.22 -15.11
C ILE A 248 1.11 -7.96 -15.50
N VAL A 249 2.11 -7.90 -14.63
CA VAL A 249 3.37 -8.62 -14.75
C VAL A 249 3.59 -9.47 -13.49
N PRO A 250 4.40 -10.53 -13.54
CA PRO A 250 4.84 -11.21 -12.34
C PRO A 250 5.47 -10.23 -11.35
N GLU A 251 5.28 -10.46 -10.05
CA GLU A 251 6.14 -9.84 -9.07
C GLU A 251 7.60 -10.19 -9.37
N GLY A 252 8.52 -9.36 -8.93
CA GLY A 252 9.93 -9.61 -9.23
C GLY A 252 10.78 -9.62 -7.99
N PRO A 253 12.10 -9.74 -8.20
CA PRO A 253 13.03 -10.16 -7.17
C PRO A 253 13.06 -9.20 -5.98
N GLU A 254 12.74 -7.93 -6.18
CA GLU A 254 12.67 -6.92 -5.12
C GLU A 254 11.51 -7.16 -4.15
N ALA A 255 10.36 -7.64 -4.65
CA ALA A 255 9.21 -7.99 -3.84
C ALA A 255 9.46 -9.28 -3.05
N GLU A 256 10.02 -10.30 -3.70
CA GLU A 256 10.41 -11.55 -3.02
C GLU A 256 11.48 -11.29 -1.95
N ARG A 257 12.47 -10.44 -2.25
CA ARG A 257 13.49 -10.00 -1.29
C ARG A 257 12.84 -9.27 -0.12
N ALA A 258 11.94 -8.31 -0.38
CA ALA A 258 11.25 -7.58 0.66
C ALA A 258 10.46 -8.50 1.58
N LYS A 259 9.63 -9.39 1.02
CA LYS A 259 8.81 -10.34 1.79
C LYS A 259 9.68 -11.24 2.68
N ARG A 260 10.81 -11.73 2.18
CA ARG A 260 11.75 -12.57 2.94
C ARG A 260 12.53 -11.82 4.02
N THR A 261 12.83 -10.54 3.79
CA THR A 261 13.69 -9.75 4.70
C THR A 261 12.86 -9.04 5.77
N LEU A 262 11.68 -8.55 5.41
CA LEU A 262 10.89 -7.64 6.24
C LEU A 262 9.70 -8.31 6.92
N LEU A 263 9.40 -9.57 6.59
CA LEU A 263 8.32 -10.33 7.21
C LEU A 263 8.83 -11.64 7.80
N THR A 264 8.20 -12.06 8.89
CA THR A 264 8.43 -13.36 9.54
C THR A 264 7.17 -14.21 9.39
N ASP A 265 7.35 -15.50 9.05
CA ASP A 265 6.26 -16.47 8.85
C ASP A 265 5.17 -16.03 7.85
N ALA A 266 5.55 -15.24 6.85
CA ALA A 266 4.60 -14.68 5.89
C ALA A 266 4.11 -15.68 4.84
N GLU A 267 2.80 -15.83 4.75
CA GLU A 267 2.12 -16.46 3.62
C GLU A 267 1.24 -15.42 2.90
N VAL A 268 1.04 -15.59 1.59
CA VAL A 268 0.09 -14.73 0.84
C VAL A 268 -1.31 -15.23 1.19
N LEU A 269 -2.14 -14.35 1.75
CA LEU A 269 -3.53 -14.68 2.04
C LEU A 269 -4.33 -14.63 0.73
N ILE A 270 -4.94 -15.77 0.40
CA ILE A 270 -5.98 -15.94 -0.63
C ILE A 270 -7.32 -15.71 0.05
#